data_AF-A0A655ABS9-F1
#
_entry.id   AF-A0A655ABS9-F1
#
_cell.length_a   1.000
_cell.length_b   1.000
_cell.length_c   1.000
_cell.angle_alpha   90.00
_cell.angle_beta   90.00
_cell.angle_gamma   90.00
#
_symmetry.space_group_name_H-M   'P 1'
#
loop_
_entity.id
_entity.type
_entity.pdbx_description
1 polymer ?
#
loop_
_entity_poly.entity_id
_entity_poly.type
_entity_poly.pdbx_seq_one_letter_code
_entity_poly.pdbx_strand_id
1 'polypeptide(L)'
;MDEGMLRCGLQAAAQRLPFLPIRAGLGSSVPQFWAGELQTVTSPYPAPGGGYETLIAMPALRLDAAFAHLNLGDSHGNAAYTGIDPYFDDLFLMAAERRFLSVERIVATEELVKSVPPQALLVNRMMVDAIVEAPGGAHFTTAAPDYGRDEQFQRHYAEAASTQVGWQQFVHTYLSGTEADYQAAVHNFGASR
;
A
#
# COMPACT_ATOMS: atom_id res chain seq x y z
N MET A 1 -4.58 12.39 9.74
CA MET A 1 -5.52 11.29 9.44
C MET A 1 -5.11 10.11 10.29
N ASP A 2 -6.06 9.40 10.91
CA ASP A 2 -5.79 8.16 11.64
C ASP A 2 -5.72 6.97 10.67
N GLU A 3 -4.96 5.92 10.99
CA GLU A 3 -4.81 4.74 10.12
C GLU A 3 -6.15 4.01 9.90
N GLY A 4 -6.99 3.93 10.94
CA GLY A 4 -8.34 3.37 10.82
C GLY A 4 -9.23 4.19 9.88
N MET A 5 -9.02 5.50 9.78
CA MET A 5 -9.71 6.35 8.82
C MET A 5 -9.23 6.13 7.39
N LEU A 6 -7.93 5.91 7.17
CA LEU A 6 -7.40 5.53 5.84
C LEU A 6 -8.08 4.26 5.34
N ARG A 7 -8.07 3.20 6.16
CA ARG A 7 -8.75 1.94 5.84
C ARG A 7 -10.24 2.16 5.54
N CYS A 8 -10.94 2.94 6.38
CA CYS A 8 -12.36 3.25 6.21
C CYS A 8 -12.65 3.99 4.89
N GLY A 9 -11.82 4.97 4.55
CA GLY A 9 -11.94 5.74 3.30
C GLY A 9 -11.70 4.89 2.05
N LEU A 10 -10.69 4.01 2.08
CA LEU A 10 -10.46 3.04 1.00
C LEU A 10 -11.62 2.04 0.87
N GLN A 11 -12.15 1.55 1.99
CA GLN A 11 -13.32 0.66 2.00
C GLN A 11 -14.56 1.35 1.41
N ALA A 12 -14.81 2.62 1.75
CA ALA A 12 -15.90 3.38 1.17
C ALA A 12 -15.75 3.51 -0.35
N ALA A 13 -14.54 3.79 -0.83
CA ALA A 13 -14.23 3.87 -2.26
C ALA A 13 -14.43 2.52 -2.97
N ALA A 14 -13.86 1.44 -2.44
CA ALA A 14 -14.00 0.08 -2.96
C ALA A 14 -15.47 -0.37 -3.06
N GLN A 15 -16.30 0.03 -2.10
CA GLN A 15 -17.74 -0.25 -2.09
C GLN A 15 -18.57 0.73 -2.94
N ARG A 16 -17.93 1.75 -3.53
CA ARG A 16 -18.56 2.84 -4.29
C ARG A 16 -19.56 3.66 -3.45
N LEU A 17 -19.34 3.74 -2.15
CA LEU A 17 -20.10 4.59 -1.24
C LEU A 17 -19.47 5.99 -1.19
N PRO A 18 -20.23 7.05 -0.90
CA PRO A 18 -19.66 8.39 -0.74
C PRO A 18 -18.87 8.56 0.57
N PHE A 19 -19.25 7.82 1.62
CA PHE A 19 -18.56 7.81 2.92
C PHE A 19 -18.90 6.53 3.69
N LEU A 20 -18.13 6.24 4.74
CA LEU A 20 -18.49 5.28 5.78
C LEU A 20 -18.41 5.94 7.17
N PRO A 21 -19.34 5.61 8.10
CA PRO A 21 -19.31 6.17 9.44
C PRO A 21 -18.18 5.55 10.29
N ILE A 22 -17.42 6.38 11.01
CA ILE A 22 -16.34 5.93 11.90
C ILE A 22 -16.25 6.79 13.17
N ARG A 23 -15.85 6.19 14.30
CA ARG A 23 -15.65 6.90 15.58
C ARG A 23 -14.30 7.62 15.64
N ALA A 24 -13.26 7.01 15.06
CA ALA A 24 -11.92 7.58 15.00
C ALA A 24 -11.95 8.99 14.40
N GLY A 25 -11.19 9.91 15.01
CA GLY A 25 -11.16 11.32 14.65
C GLY A 25 -11.98 12.24 15.58
N LEU A 26 -13.08 11.77 16.15
CA LEU A 26 -13.84 12.56 17.14
C LEU A 26 -13.00 12.86 18.38
N GLY A 27 -13.08 14.10 18.88
CA GLY A 27 -12.32 14.53 20.06
C GLY A 27 -10.82 14.70 19.83
N SER A 28 -10.34 14.58 18.59
CA SER A 28 -8.94 14.78 18.21
C SER A 28 -8.75 16.06 17.39
N SER A 29 -7.51 16.38 17.04
CA SER A 29 -7.20 17.44 16.07
C SER A 29 -7.42 17.01 14.61
N VAL A 30 -7.79 15.75 14.33
CA VAL A 30 -7.99 15.27 12.95
C VAL A 30 -8.92 16.17 12.14
N PRO A 31 -10.11 16.58 12.61
CA PRO A 31 -10.97 17.46 11.82
C PRO A 31 -10.34 18.81 11.44
N GLN A 32 -9.39 19.32 12.25
CA GLN A 32 -8.67 20.56 11.94
C GLN A 32 -7.73 20.39 10.75
N PHE A 33 -7.06 19.23 10.64
CA PHE A 33 -6.20 18.91 9.49
C PHE A 33 -6.97 18.85 8.18
N TRP A 34 -8.25 18.46 8.21
CA TRP A 34 -9.11 18.40 7.04
C TRP A 34 -9.72 19.75 6.67
N ALA A 35 -9.41 20.83 7.41
CA ALA A 35 -9.78 22.21 7.08
C ALA A 35 -11.27 22.41 6.69
N GLY A 36 -12.18 21.65 7.32
CA GLY A 36 -13.62 21.70 7.05
C GLY A 36 -14.15 20.72 6.00
N GLU A 37 -13.30 19.92 5.36
CA GLU A 37 -13.71 18.87 4.42
C GLU A 37 -14.31 17.65 5.12
N LEU A 38 -13.85 17.35 6.35
CA LEU A 38 -14.33 16.20 7.12
C LEU A 38 -15.58 16.55 7.93
N GLN A 39 -16.70 15.91 7.57
CA GLN A 39 -18.01 16.17 8.16
C GLN A 39 -18.45 15.04 9.10
N THR A 40 -19.51 15.28 9.86
CA THR A 40 -20.15 14.26 10.73
C THR A 40 -21.47 13.77 10.15
N VAL A 41 -21.90 12.60 10.62
CA VAL A 41 -23.20 12.00 10.29
C VAL A 41 -23.86 11.49 11.57
N THR A 42 -25.14 11.76 11.74
CA THR A 42 -25.94 11.27 12.87
C THR A 42 -26.72 10.03 12.45
N SER A 43 -26.65 8.96 13.25
CA SER A 43 -27.43 7.75 13.06
C SER A 43 -28.93 8.07 13.04
N PRO A 44 -29.72 7.49 12.14
CA PRO A 44 -31.18 7.59 12.19
C PRO A 44 -31.81 6.63 13.22
N TYR A 45 -31.01 5.77 13.85
CA TYR A 45 -31.44 4.81 14.86
C TYR A 45 -30.95 5.22 16.26
N PRO A 46 -31.79 5.06 17.31
CA PRO A 46 -31.43 5.45 18.65
C PRO A 46 -30.32 4.57 19.23
N ALA A 47 -29.46 5.17 20.06
CA ALA A 47 -28.42 4.45 20.79
C ALA A 47 -29.04 3.62 21.94
N PRO A 48 -28.38 2.54 22.42
CA PRO A 48 -28.87 1.72 23.53
C PRO A 48 -29.21 2.48 24.82
N GLY A 49 -28.59 3.65 25.05
CA GLY A 49 -28.83 4.52 26.22
C GLY A 49 -29.82 5.67 25.98
N GLY A 50 -30.52 5.69 24.85
CA GLY A 50 -31.33 6.82 24.39
C GLY A 50 -30.51 7.86 23.60
N GLY A 51 -31.19 8.73 22.86
CA GLY A 51 -30.55 9.69 21.94
C GLY A 51 -30.04 9.05 20.64
N TYR A 52 -29.17 9.76 19.91
CA TYR A 52 -28.61 9.34 18.63
C TYR A 52 -27.09 9.52 18.64
N GLU A 53 -26.36 8.61 18.00
CA GLU A 53 -24.90 8.74 17.86
C GLU A 53 -24.53 9.61 16.64
N THR A 54 -23.59 10.54 16.84
CA THR A 54 -22.94 11.30 15.77
C THR A 54 -21.52 10.81 15.59
N LEU A 55 -21.17 10.42 14.37
CA LEU A 55 -19.88 9.83 13.97
C LEU A 55 -19.20 10.71 12.90
N ILE A 56 -17.93 10.47 12.63
CA ILE A 56 -17.28 11.03 11.44
C ILE A 56 -17.85 10.33 10.20
N ALA A 57 -18.20 11.10 9.17
CA ALA A 57 -18.48 10.59 7.83
C ALA A 57 -17.16 10.58 7.04
N MET A 58 -16.39 9.48 7.15
CA MET A 58 -15.10 9.40 6.45
C MET A 58 -15.35 9.30 4.94
N PRO A 59 -14.95 10.30 4.14
CA PRO A 59 -15.22 10.30 2.71
C PRO A 59 -14.47 9.15 2.01
N ALA A 60 -15.03 8.68 0.91
CA ALA A 60 -14.36 7.72 0.05
C ALA A 60 -13.04 8.30 -0.51
N LEU A 61 -11.96 7.57 -0.30
CA LEU A 61 -10.64 7.88 -0.85
C LEU A 61 -10.54 7.25 -2.25
N ARG A 62 -11.14 7.92 -3.24
CA ARG A 62 -11.05 7.50 -4.65
C ARG A 62 -9.69 7.88 -5.20
N LEU A 63 -9.05 6.93 -5.89
CA LEU A 63 -7.69 7.10 -6.40
C LEU A 63 -7.71 7.07 -7.93
N ASP A 64 -6.94 7.95 -8.57
CA ASP A 64 -6.75 7.89 -10.02
C ASP A 64 -5.85 6.71 -10.42
N ALA A 65 -4.99 6.27 -9.50
CA ALA A 65 -4.12 5.13 -9.66
C ALA A 65 -3.72 4.52 -8.31
N ALA A 66 -3.46 3.21 -8.29
CA ALA A 66 -2.85 2.49 -7.18
C ALA A 66 -1.67 1.65 -7.68
N PHE A 67 -0.64 1.59 -6.84
CA PHE A 67 0.53 0.73 -7.01
C PHE A 67 0.61 -0.18 -5.78
N ALA A 68 0.71 -1.48 -6.00
CA ALA A 68 0.88 -2.49 -4.96
C ALA A 68 2.02 -3.44 -5.35
N HIS A 69 2.59 -4.13 -4.36
CA HIS A 69 3.64 -5.11 -4.58
C HIS A 69 3.37 -6.38 -3.78
N LEU A 70 3.30 -7.53 -4.45
CA LEU A 70 3.00 -8.83 -3.82
C LEU A 70 4.07 -9.88 -4.16
N ASN A 71 4.12 -10.98 -3.41
CA ASN A 71 5.15 -11.99 -3.58
C ASN A 71 4.98 -12.78 -4.90
N LEU A 72 3.77 -13.24 -5.20
CA LEU A 72 3.51 -14.07 -6.37
C LEU A 72 2.32 -13.55 -7.16
N GLY A 73 2.39 -13.63 -8.48
CA GLY A 73 1.26 -13.34 -9.35
C GLY A 73 1.24 -14.19 -10.61
N ASP A 74 0.14 -14.13 -11.35
CA ASP A 74 0.05 -14.67 -12.70
C ASP A 74 -0.08 -13.55 -13.74
N SER A 75 0.07 -13.89 -15.01
CA SER A 75 -0.01 -12.92 -16.12
C SER A 75 -1.40 -12.28 -16.31
N HIS A 76 -2.41 -12.72 -15.55
CA HIS A 76 -3.77 -12.19 -15.59
C HIS A 76 -4.08 -11.24 -14.43
N GLY A 77 -3.12 -11.01 -13.52
CA GLY A 77 -3.29 -10.13 -12.37
C GLY A 77 -3.90 -10.80 -11.13
N ASN A 78 -4.01 -12.13 -11.10
CA ASN A 78 -4.26 -12.80 -9.81
C ASN A 78 -2.94 -12.82 -9.04
N ALA A 79 -2.98 -12.51 -7.74
CA ALA A 79 -1.77 -12.42 -6.94
C ALA A 79 -1.98 -12.71 -5.46
N ALA A 80 -0.88 -13.09 -4.81
CA ALA A 80 -0.86 -13.52 -3.43
C ALA A 80 0.31 -12.92 -2.66
N TYR A 81 0.04 -12.64 -1.39
CA TYR A 81 1.07 -12.41 -0.38
C TYR A 81 1.48 -13.76 0.24
N THR A 82 2.70 -13.87 0.75
CA THR A 82 3.20 -15.08 1.44
C THR A 82 3.60 -14.81 2.89
N GLY A 83 3.62 -13.55 3.30
CA GLY A 83 3.90 -13.10 4.65
C GLY A 83 2.72 -13.25 5.63
N ILE A 84 2.85 -12.61 6.79
CA ILE A 84 1.84 -12.68 7.86
C ILE A 84 0.70 -11.66 7.69
N ASP A 85 0.88 -10.66 6.83
CA ASP A 85 -0.01 -9.51 6.72
C ASP A 85 -0.21 -9.13 5.23
N PRO A 86 -1.47 -9.06 4.73
CA PRO A 86 -1.78 -8.53 3.40
C PRO A 86 -1.78 -6.99 3.35
N TYR A 87 -1.62 -6.33 4.49
CA TYR A 87 -1.82 -4.89 4.65
C TYR A 87 -3.20 -4.46 4.11
N PHE A 88 -3.22 -3.49 3.20
CA PHE A 88 -4.44 -2.94 2.59
C PHE A 88 -4.36 -2.93 1.06
N ASP A 89 -3.51 -3.77 0.47
CA ASP A 89 -3.18 -3.71 -0.96
C ASP A 89 -4.42 -3.93 -1.84
N ASP A 90 -5.29 -4.87 -1.47
CA ASP A 90 -6.59 -5.08 -2.14
C ASP A 90 -7.48 -3.84 -2.08
N LEU A 91 -7.52 -3.16 -0.93
CA LEU A 91 -8.30 -1.93 -0.76
C LEU A 91 -7.77 -0.78 -1.61
N PHE A 92 -6.44 -0.61 -1.69
CA PHE A 92 -5.82 0.37 -2.59
C PHE A 92 -6.19 0.10 -4.04
N LEU A 93 -6.06 -1.15 -4.49
CA LEU A 93 -6.39 -1.55 -5.86
C LEU A 93 -7.88 -1.39 -6.17
N MET A 94 -8.78 -1.76 -5.25
CA MET A 94 -10.23 -1.59 -5.44
C MET A 94 -10.71 -0.13 -5.36
N ALA A 95 -9.96 0.75 -4.69
CA ALA A 95 -10.27 2.16 -4.60
C ALA A 95 -9.80 2.98 -5.81
N ALA A 96 -9.05 2.38 -6.73
CA ALA A 96 -8.39 3.06 -7.84
C ALA A 96 -9.02 2.81 -9.22
N GLU A 97 -8.91 3.81 -10.11
CA GLU A 97 -9.27 3.67 -11.53
C GLU A 97 -8.22 2.91 -12.34
N ARG A 98 -6.93 3.13 -12.07
CA ARG A 98 -5.80 2.46 -12.72
C ARG A 98 -4.97 1.68 -11.71
N ARG A 99 -4.69 0.41 -12.00
CA ARG A 99 -4.21 -0.54 -10.99
C ARG A 99 -2.97 -1.26 -11.49
N PHE A 100 -1.84 -0.91 -10.90
CA PHE A 100 -0.53 -1.43 -11.27
C PHE A 100 -0.01 -2.32 -10.15
N LEU A 101 0.29 -3.55 -10.49
CA LEU A 101 0.80 -4.54 -9.54
C LEU A 101 2.21 -4.93 -9.95
N SER A 102 3.18 -4.78 -9.06
CA SER A 102 4.45 -5.49 -9.22
C SER A 102 4.43 -6.76 -8.38
N VAL A 103 5.13 -7.79 -8.85
CA VAL A 103 5.33 -9.03 -8.08
C VAL A 103 6.78 -9.49 -8.13
N GLU A 104 7.22 -10.19 -7.09
CA GLU A 104 8.57 -10.79 -7.09
C GLU A 104 8.72 -11.84 -8.19
N ARG A 105 7.67 -12.62 -8.46
CA ARG A 105 7.65 -13.60 -9.56
C ARG A 105 6.29 -13.76 -10.20
N ILE A 106 6.28 -13.81 -11.54
CA ILE A 106 5.12 -14.23 -12.32
C ILE A 106 5.20 -15.74 -12.57
N VAL A 107 4.14 -16.46 -12.22
CA VAL A 107 4.01 -17.92 -12.39
C VAL A 107 2.76 -18.27 -13.18
N ALA A 108 2.62 -19.53 -13.60
CA ALA A 108 1.35 -20.00 -14.18
C ALA A 108 0.24 -19.97 -13.12
N THR A 109 -1.01 -19.68 -13.53
CA THR A 109 -2.16 -19.64 -12.60
C THR A 109 -2.31 -20.94 -11.79
N GLU A 110 -2.06 -22.10 -12.41
CA GLU A 110 -2.13 -23.40 -11.72
C GLU A 110 -1.02 -23.54 -10.65
N GLU A 111 0.15 -22.97 -10.88
CA GLU A 111 1.22 -22.93 -9.87
C GLU A 111 0.83 -21.98 -8.74
N LEU A 112 0.39 -20.77 -9.06
CA LEU A 112 -0.02 -19.75 -8.09
C LEU A 112 -1.02 -20.32 -7.05
N VAL A 113 -2.10 -20.95 -7.51
CA VAL A 113 -3.14 -21.49 -6.62
C VAL A 113 -2.70 -22.70 -5.80
N LYS A 114 -1.62 -23.38 -6.20
CA LYS A 114 -1.02 -24.50 -5.44
C LYS A 114 0.05 -24.03 -4.46
N SER A 115 0.69 -22.88 -4.72
CA SER A 115 1.78 -22.35 -3.92
C SER A 115 1.32 -21.69 -2.61
N VAL A 116 0.06 -21.25 -2.52
CA VAL A 116 -0.46 -20.51 -1.37
C VAL A 116 -1.84 -21.02 -0.93
N PRO A 117 -2.24 -20.83 0.34
CA PRO A 117 -3.62 -21.09 0.75
C PRO A 117 -4.60 -20.13 0.04
N PRO A 118 -5.86 -20.53 -0.22
CA PRO A 118 -6.82 -19.70 -0.96
C PRO A 118 -7.06 -18.30 -0.38
N GLN A 119 -6.93 -18.12 0.93
CA GLN A 119 -7.10 -16.84 1.61
C GLN A 119 -5.96 -15.86 1.31
N ALA A 120 -4.79 -16.37 0.90
CA ALA A 120 -3.64 -15.56 0.53
C ALA A 120 -3.72 -15.03 -0.91
N LEU A 121 -4.62 -15.58 -1.74
CA LEU A 121 -4.98 -15.04 -3.06
C LEU A 121 -5.78 -13.75 -2.89
N LEU A 122 -5.09 -12.70 -2.47
CA LEU A 122 -5.65 -11.41 -2.07
C LEU A 122 -6.24 -10.66 -3.26
N VAL A 123 -5.59 -10.74 -4.42
CA VAL A 123 -5.92 -9.96 -5.61
C VAL A 123 -6.39 -10.88 -6.72
N ASN A 124 -7.46 -10.49 -7.42
CA ASN A 124 -7.95 -11.18 -8.61
C ASN A 124 -7.86 -10.28 -9.85
N ARG A 125 -7.98 -10.89 -11.04
CA ARG A 125 -7.89 -10.20 -12.34
C ARG A 125 -8.76 -8.94 -12.51
N MET A 126 -9.84 -8.76 -11.74
CA MET A 126 -10.69 -7.56 -11.85
C MET A 126 -10.12 -6.35 -11.12
N MET A 127 -9.10 -6.56 -10.29
CA MET A 127 -8.45 -5.56 -9.44
C MET A 127 -7.14 -5.02 -10.04
N VAL A 128 -6.73 -5.48 -11.22
CA VAL A 128 -5.42 -5.16 -11.82
C VAL A 128 -5.60 -4.81 -13.31
N ASP A 129 -4.93 -3.74 -13.76
CA ASP A 129 -4.84 -3.37 -15.18
C ASP A 129 -3.54 -3.83 -15.81
N ALA A 130 -2.43 -3.74 -15.07
CA ALA A 130 -1.13 -4.18 -15.52
C ALA A 130 -0.33 -4.80 -14.38
N ILE A 131 0.37 -5.88 -14.71
CA ILE A 131 1.26 -6.58 -13.79
C ILE A 131 2.69 -6.57 -14.35
N VAL A 132 3.69 -6.42 -13.47
CA VAL A 132 5.11 -6.50 -13.82
C VAL A 132 5.84 -7.42 -12.86
N GLU A 133 6.74 -8.25 -13.39
CA GLU A 133 7.70 -8.98 -12.58
C GLU A 133 8.85 -8.04 -12.22
N ALA A 134 9.06 -7.81 -10.91
CA ALA A 134 10.09 -6.93 -10.38
C ALA A 134 10.74 -7.60 -9.16
N PRO A 135 11.69 -8.52 -9.36
CA PRO A 135 12.40 -9.17 -8.26
C PRO A 135 13.19 -8.14 -7.43
N GLY A 136 13.05 -8.19 -6.11
CA GLY A 136 13.56 -7.17 -5.20
C GLY A 136 12.78 -5.84 -5.28
N GLY A 137 11.56 -5.86 -5.82
CA GLY A 137 10.80 -4.66 -6.17
C GLY A 137 10.31 -3.86 -4.96
N ALA A 138 10.25 -4.50 -3.78
CA ALA A 138 10.00 -3.81 -2.51
C ALA A 138 11.26 -3.32 -1.79
N HIS A 139 12.48 -3.60 -2.29
CA HIS A 139 13.70 -3.09 -1.66
C HIS A 139 13.65 -1.55 -1.56
N PHE A 140 14.05 -0.92 -0.46
CA PHE A 140 14.71 -1.46 0.75
C PHE A 140 13.76 -1.86 1.87
N THR A 141 12.45 -1.91 1.61
CA THR A 141 11.43 -2.33 2.59
C THR A 141 11.36 -3.85 2.71
N THR A 142 10.40 -4.37 3.48
CA THR A 142 10.25 -5.82 3.69
C THR A 142 9.31 -6.43 2.66
N ALA A 143 9.64 -7.63 2.16
CA ALA A 143 8.73 -8.50 1.43
C ALA A 143 8.77 -9.88 2.09
N ALA A 144 8.23 -9.98 3.31
CA ALA A 144 8.29 -11.22 4.07
C ALA A 144 7.46 -12.33 3.37
N PRO A 145 7.92 -13.60 3.39
CA PRO A 145 9.15 -14.08 4.01
C PRO A 145 10.37 -14.05 3.08
N ASP A 146 10.21 -13.60 1.83
CA ASP A 146 11.23 -13.68 0.78
C ASP A 146 12.48 -12.89 1.15
N TYR A 147 12.30 -11.67 1.69
CA TYR A 147 13.39 -10.90 2.30
C TYR A 147 12.90 -9.91 3.36
N GLY A 148 13.78 -9.65 4.33
CA GLY A 148 13.59 -8.63 5.36
C GLY A 148 13.96 -7.23 4.86
N ARG A 149 13.67 -6.22 5.68
CA ARG A 149 14.04 -4.83 5.43
C ARG A 149 15.56 -4.66 5.41
N ASP A 150 16.09 -3.95 4.41
CA ASP A 150 17.51 -3.55 4.40
C ASP A 150 17.70 -2.32 5.30
N GLU A 151 17.95 -2.58 6.58
CA GLU A 151 18.19 -1.56 7.60
C GLU A 151 19.41 -0.67 7.32
N GLN A 152 20.43 -1.23 6.65
CA GLN A 152 21.65 -0.48 6.36
C GLN A 152 21.41 0.49 5.21
N PHE A 153 20.78 0.02 4.13
CA PHE A 153 20.43 0.85 3.00
C PHE A 153 19.38 1.90 3.36
N GLN A 154 18.37 1.55 4.17
CA GLN A 154 17.39 2.52 4.64
C GLN A 154 18.04 3.65 5.46
N ARG A 155 19.01 3.33 6.33
CA ARG A 155 19.77 4.34 7.07
C ARG A 155 20.61 5.21 6.14
N HIS A 156 21.28 4.60 5.15
CA HIS A 156 22.04 5.32 4.14
C HIS A 156 21.16 6.29 3.35
N TYR A 157 19.96 5.88 2.94
CA TYR A 157 18.97 6.73 2.30
C TYR A 157 18.58 7.92 3.18
N ALA A 158 18.25 7.68 4.45
CA ALA A 158 17.86 8.74 5.39
C ALA A 158 18.99 9.74 5.64
N GLU A 159 20.23 9.26 5.78
CA GLU A 159 21.43 10.09 5.94
C GLU A 159 21.70 10.93 4.69
N ALA A 160 21.61 10.34 3.50
CA ALA A 160 21.81 11.04 2.23
C ALA A 160 20.80 12.17 2.04
N ALA A 161 19.53 11.95 2.39
CA ALA A 161 18.45 12.94 2.29
C ALA A 161 18.63 14.15 3.23
N SER A 162 19.51 14.06 4.23
CA SER A 162 19.73 15.16 5.20
C SER A 162 20.49 16.37 4.64
N THR A 163 21.15 16.22 3.49
CA THR A 163 21.90 17.31 2.85
C THR A 163 21.69 17.32 1.33
N GLN A 164 21.77 18.50 0.71
CA GLN A 164 21.63 18.61 -0.74
C GLN A 164 22.71 17.83 -1.50
N VAL A 165 23.97 17.87 -1.03
CA VAL A 165 25.10 17.16 -1.65
C VAL A 165 24.93 15.64 -1.51
N GLY A 166 24.57 15.16 -0.32
CA GLY A 166 24.30 13.73 -0.09
C GLY A 166 23.15 13.23 -0.96
N TRP A 167 22.09 14.02 -1.09
CA TRP A 167 20.94 13.67 -1.93
C TRP A 167 21.32 13.62 -3.41
N GLN A 168 22.07 14.59 -3.92
CA GLN A 168 22.56 14.58 -5.31
C GLN A 168 23.42 13.35 -5.61
N GLN A 169 24.29 12.97 -4.69
CA GLN A 169 25.09 11.76 -4.83
C GLN A 169 24.20 10.50 -4.83
N PHE A 170 23.24 10.41 -3.92
CA PHE A 170 22.30 9.29 -3.86
C PHE A 170 21.48 9.16 -5.17
N VAL A 171 20.94 10.27 -5.66
CA VAL A 171 20.22 10.31 -6.95
C VAL A 171 21.11 9.84 -8.10
N HIS A 172 22.34 10.34 -8.17
CA HIS A 172 23.28 9.97 -9.21
C HIS A 172 23.61 8.46 -9.18
N THR A 173 23.83 7.91 -7.98
CA THR A 173 24.23 6.50 -7.81
C THR A 173 23.07 5.53 -7.99
N TYR A 174 21.88 5.82 -7.45
CA TYR A 174 20.80 4.84 -7.35
C TYR A 174 19.58 5.16 -8.22
N LEU A 175 19.34 6.42 -8.62
CA LEU A 175 18.07 6.86 -9.20
C LEU A 175 18.18 7.47 -10.61
N SER A 176 19.38 7.48 -11.21
CA SER A 176 19.66 8.11 -12.51
C SER A 176 19.86 7.10 -13.66
N GLY A 177 19.68 5.81 -13.38
CA GLY A 177 19.88 4.72 -14.33
C GLY A 177 18.62 3.87 -14.54
N THR A 178 18.85 2.66 -15.03
CA THR A 178 17.84 1.60 -15.16
C THR A 178 17.66 0.84 -13.84
N GLU A 179 16.64 -0.01 -13.77
CA GLU A 179 16.47 -0.96 -12.65
C GLU A 179 17.72 -1.85 -12.46
N ALA A 180 18.36 -2.29 -13.54
CA ALA A 180 19.58 -3.09 -13.45
C ALA A 180 20.74 -2.30 -12.84
N ASP A 181 20.84 -0.99 -13.13
CA ASP A 181 21.85 -0.12 -12.53
C ASP A 181 21.60 0.06 -11.03
N TYR A 182 20.32 0.21 -10.63
CA TYR A 182 19.93 0.25 -9.22
C TYR A 182 20.32 -1.01 -8.46
N GLN A 183 19.93 -2.19 -8.97
CA GLN A 183 20.24 -3.48 -8.35
C GLN A 183 21.76 -3.70 -8.23
N ALA A 184 22.54 -3.33 -9.26
CA ALA A 184 23.99 -3.40 -9.22
C ALA A 184 24.58 -2.45 -8.16
N ALA A 185 24.06 -1.22 -8.04
CA ALA A 185 24.51 -0.25 -7.05
C ALA A 185 24.20 -0.70 -5.62
N VAL A 186 23.01 -1.25 -5.37
CA VAL A 186 22.61 -1.83 -4.07
C VAL A 186 23.50 -3.02 -3.70
N HIS A 187 23.75 -3.93 -4.65
CA HIS A 187 24.65 -5.06 -4.42
C HIS A 187 26.08 -4.59 -4.07
N ASN A 188 26.60 -3.60 -4.79
CA ASN A 188 27.92 -3.02 -4.52
C ASN A 188 27.99 -2.32 -3.16
N PHE A 189 26.91 -1.65 -2.75
CA PHE A 189 26.80 -1.05 -1.41
C PHE A 189 26.90 -2.13 -0.32
N GLY A 190 26.18 -3.24 -0.48
CA GLY A 190 26.21 -4.37 0.47
C GLY A 190 27.55 -5.09 0.53
N ALA A 191 28.25 -5.23 -0.60
CA ALA A 191 29.56 -5.90 -0.68
C ALA A 191 30.73 -5.07 -0.11
N SER A 192 30.55 -3.75 0.03
CA SER A 192 31.59 -2.82 0.47
C SER A 192 31.65 -2.63 2.00
N ARG A 193 30.90 -3.45 2.76
CA ARG A 193 30.75 -3.36 4.22
C ARG A 193 30.87 -4.74 4.86
#